data_AF-A0A4Q9M3L1-F1
#
_entry.id   AF-A0A4Q9M3L1-F1
#
_cell.length_a   1.000
_cell.length_b   1.000
_cell.length_c   1.000
_cell.angle_alpha   90.00
_cell.angle_beta   90.00
_cell.angle_gamma   90.00
#
_symmetry.space_group_name_H-M   'P 1'
#
loop_
_entity.id
_entity.type
_entity.pdbx_description
1 polymer ?
#
loop_
_entity_poly.entity_id
_entity_poly.type
_entity_poly.pdbx_seq_one_letter_code
_entity_poly.pdbx_strand_id
1 'polypeptide(L)'
;MKSLEEAQLAKLYNEIEKRKLHSKLYNARKNELVSVSDSSRWLKRGNIRPRNEAVFCYIQDRNVFWGADGVCQHCGKSGKTVDHLATRCEKMLGHDYTRRHNEVVRCLHLLLLNRYKFKSSKRIRSHSVQEILDNEYAEIRVDTRIKTDVKIRNN
;
A
#
# COMPACT_ATOMS: atom_id res chain seq x y z
N MET A 1 35.63 -9.67 22.09
CA MET A 1 34.81 -8.58 21.53
C MET A 1 33.53 -9.11 20.91
N LYS A 2 33.59 -10.03 19.94
CA LYS A 2 32.39 -10.69 19.33
C LYS A 2 31.42 -11.31 20.35
N SER A 3 31.93 -11.99 21.38
CA SER A 3 31.09 -12.63 22.41
C SER A 3 30.31 -11.65 23.28
N LEU A 4 30.82 -10.43 23.49
CA LEU A 4 30.13 -9.39 24.26
C LEU A 4 29.01 -8.76 23.43
N GLU A 5 29.29 -8.49 22.16
CA GLU A 5 28.31 -7.95 21.21
C GLU A 5 27.14 -8.92 21.03
N GLU A 6 27.41 -10.22 20.87
CA GLU A 6 26.40 -11.27 20.78
C GLU A 6 25.52 -11.34 22.02
N ALA A 7 26.11 -11.28 23.22
CA ALA A 7 25.38 -11.28 24.49
C ALA A 7 24.51 -10.03 24.66
N GLN A 8 25.01 -8.86 24.26
CA GLN A 8 24.25 -7.61 24.27
C GLN A 8 23.07 -7.65 23.29
N LEU A 9 23.28 -8.17 22.09
CA LEU A 9 22.24 -8.33 21.08
C LEU A 9 21.14 -9.28 21.56
N ALA A 10 21.53 -10.41 22.14
CA ALA A 10 20.59 -11.39 22.68
C ALA A 10 19.73 -10.80 23.80
N LYS A 11 20.33 -10.03 24.73
CA LYS A 11 19.60 -9.33 25.78
C LYS A 11 18.60 -8.32 25.21
N LEU A 12 19.03 -7.50 24.25
CA LEU A 12 18.18 -6.51 23.59
C LEU A 12 16.96 -7.16 22.93
N TYR A 13 17.16 -8.24 22.18
CA TYR A 13 16.05 -8.95 21.55
C TYR A 13 15.10 -9.59 22.54
N ASN A 14 15.61 -10.16 23.64
CA ASN A 14 14.77 -10.69 24.71
C ASN A 14 13.91 -9.60 25.37
N GLU A 15 14.42 -8.36 25.49
CA GLU A 15 13.64 -7.23 25.98
C GLU A 15 12.59 -6.75 24.96
N ILE A 16 12.92 -6.76 23.67
CA ILE A 16 12.00 -6.39 22.58
C ILE A 16 10.86 -7.40 22.45
N GLU A 17 11.14 -8.70 22.54
CA GLU A 17 10.11 -9.75 22.48
C GLU A 17 9.08 -9.64 23.60
N LYS A 18 9.50 -9.20 24.80
CA LYS A 18 8.59 -8.94 25.93
C LYS A 18 7.65 -7.75 25.68
N ARG A 19 7.98 -6.83 24.77
CA ARG A 19 7.15 -5.66 24.46
C ARG A 19 6.10 -6.03 23.40
N LYS A 20 4.82 -6.04 23.77
CA LYS A 20 3.68 -6.41 22.90
C LYS A 20 3.64 -5.71 21.53
N LEU A 21 4.02 -4.43 21.48
CA LEU A 21 4.08 -3.67 20.23
C LEU A 21 5.35 -4.01 19.45
N HIS A 22 6.52 -3.73 20.03
CA HIS A 22 7.81 -3.88 19.35
C HIS A 22 8.09 -5.32 18.87
N SER A 23 7.66 -6.34 19.60
CA SER A 23 7.77 -7.75 19.17
C SER A 23 7.12 -8.03 17.81
N LYS A 24 6.02 -7.33 17.45
CA LYS A 24 5.35 -7.51 16.15
C LYS A 24 6.26 -7.26 14.97
N LEU A 25 7.12 -6.23 15.04
CA LEU A 25 8.05 -5.89 13.96
C LEU A 25 9.15 -6.96 13.82
N TYR A 26 9.58 -7.55 14.94
CA TYR A 26 10.65 -8.54 14.97
C TYR A 26 10.14 -9.99 14.83
N ASN A 27 8.83 -10.24 14.87
CA ASN A 27 8.26 -11.56 14.55
C ASN A 27 8.59 -12.00 13.12
N ALA A 28 8.65 -11.05 12.19
CA ALA A 28 8.99 -11.29 10.80
C ALA A 28 10.48 -11.69 10.60
N ARG A 29 11.35 -11.50 11.61
CA ARG A 29 12.76 -11.94 11.54
C ARG A 29 12.91 -13.45 11.38
N LYS A 30 11.93 -14.23 11.86
CA LYS A 30 11.90 -15.69 11.68
C LYS A 30 11.65 -16.10 10.22
N ASN A 31 11.23 -15.17 9.37
CA ASN A 31 11.04 -15.40 7.95
C ASN A 31 12.37 -15.19 7.21
N GLU A 32 12.84 -16.23 6.52
CA GLU A 32 14.10 -16.21 5.75
C GLU A 32 14.11 -15.15 4.63
N LEU A 33 12.93 -14.74 4.14
CA LEU A 33 12.80 -13.70 3.11
C LEU A 33 12.94 -12.27 3.65
N VAL A 34 13.00 -12.08 4.97
CA VAL A 34 13.00 -10.76 5.61
C VAL A 34 14.38 -10.43 6.18
N SER A 35 15.11 -9.55 5.50
CA SER A 35 16.40 -9.03 5.97
C SER A 35 16.22 -7.80 6.87
N VAL A 36 16.52 -7.94 8.16
CA VAL A 36 16.49 -6.82 9.13
C VAL A 36 17.57 -5.78 8.80
N SER A 37 18.73 -6.23 8.31
CA SER A 37 19.83 -5.36 7.92
C SER A 37 19.48 -4.48 6.72
N ASP A 38 18.79 -5.03 5.72
CA ASP A 38 18.42 -4.27 4.53
C ASP A 38 17.23 -3.34 4.81
N SER A 39 16.29 -3.78 5.65
CA SER A 39 15.12 -2.97 6.05
C SER A 39 15.50 -1.68 6.77
N SER A 40 16.66 -1.66 7.46
CA SER A 40 17.18 -0.49 8.19
C SER A 40 18.30 0.24 7.45
N ARG A 41 18.63 -0.16 6.22
CA ARG A 41 19.77 0.38 5.47
C ARG A 41 19.67 1.87 5.17
N TRP A 42 18.45 2.40 5.07
CA TRP A 42 18.20 3.83 4.84
C TRP A 42 18.53 4.70 6.07
N LEU A 43 18.51 4.14 7.29
CA LEU A 43 18.95 4.82 8.52
C LEU A 43 20.47 4.91 8.61
N LYS A 44 21.19 3.95 8.01
CA LYS A 44 22.65 3.91 8.01
C LYS A 44 23.27 4.81 6.94
N ARG A 45 22.51 5.17 5.91
CA ARG A 45 22.98 6.02 4.81
C ARG A 45 22.41 7.42 4.99
N GLY A 46 23.27 8.39 5.26
CA GLY A 46 22.92 9.80 5.54
C GLY A 46 22.32 10.59 4.37
N ASN A 47 21.60 9.93 3.46
CA ASN A 47 20.90 10.58 2.35
C ASN A 47 19.66 11.36 2.80
N ILE A 48 19.28 11.25 4.08
CA ILE A 48 18.10 11.90 4.65
C ILE A 48 18.55 12.86 5.75
N ARG A 49 18.00 14.08 5.75
CA ARG A 49 18.22 15.05 6.84
C ARG A 49 17.74 14.46 8.17
N PRO A 50 18.47 14.64 9.28
CA PRO A 50 18.10 14.08 10.59
C PRO A 50 16.66 14.42 11.03
N ARG A 51 16.17 15.64 10.70
CA ARG A 51 14.78 16.05 10.97
C ARG A 51 13.77 15.19 10.19
N ASN A 52 14.05 14.90 8.93
CA ASN A 52 13.16 14.09 8.09
C ASN A 52 13.20 12.62 8.51
N GLU A 53 14.38 12.12 8.87
CA GLU A 53 14.55 10.77 9.41
C GLU A 53 13.71 10.58 10.68
N ALA A 54 13.76 11.52 11.63
CA ALA A 54 12.93 11.48 12.83
C ALA A 54 11.43 11.45 12.51
N VAL A 55 11.00 12.23 11.51
CA VAL A 55 9.60 12.22 11.04
C VAL A 55 9.24 10.89 10.40
N PHE A 56 10.11 10.31 9.58
CA PHE A 56 9.86 9.02 8.92
C PHE A 56 9.81 7.87 9.93
N CYS A 57 10.73 7.83 10.91
CA CYS A 57 10.69 6.87 12.01
C CYS A 57 9.40 7.01 12.82
N TYR A 58 9.00 8.25 13.14
CA TYR A 58 7.75 8.51 13.84
C TYR A 58 6.52 8.03 13.06
N ILE A 59 6.47 8.30 11.75
CA ILE A 59 5.37 7.84 10.88
C ILE A 59 5.37 6.32 10.78
N GLN A 60 6.53 5.68 10.65
CA GLN A 60 6.67 4.23 10.61
C GLN A 60 6.18 3.59 11.92
N ASP A 61 6.66 4.09 13.06
CA ASP A 61 6.22 3.63 14.38
C ASP A 61 4.72 3.85 14.57
N ARG A 62 4.18 5.00 14.17
CA ARG A 62 2.74 5.22 14.22
C ARG A 62 2.00 4.26 13.29
N ASN A 63 2.48 4.02 12.07
CA ASN A 63 1.85 3.11 11.10
C ASN A 63 1.86 1.65 11.57
N VAL A 64 2.92 1.21 12.24
CA VAL A 64 3.04 -0.15 12.81
C VAL A 64 2.25 -0.29 14.11
N PHE A 65 2.16 0.79 14.91
CA PHE A 65 1.65 0.75 16.27
C PHE A 65 0.42 1.61 16.53
N TRP A 66 -0.38 1.95 15.50
CA TRP A 66 -1.56 2.82 15.61
C TRP A 66 -2.24 2.66 16.98
N GLY A 67 -2.07 3.68 17.83
CA GLY A 67 -2.52 3.71 19.23
C GLY A 67 -4.02 3.91 19.34
N ALA A 68 -4.80 3.11 18.62
CA ALA A 68 -6.22 3.01 18.80
C ALA A 68 -6.54 1.56 19.11
N ASP A 69 -6.66 1.25 20.40
CA ASP A 69 -7.44 0.10 20.85
C ASP A 69 -8.86 0.31 20.34
N GLY A 70 -9.16 -0.25 19.18
CA GLY A 70 -10.41 -0.01 18.48
C GLY A 70 -10.59 -0.96 17.30
N VAL A 71 -11.80 -1.48 17.15
CA VAL A 71 -12.20 -2.23 15.97
C VAL A 71 -12.34 -1.29 14.77
N CYS A 72 -12.06 -1.80 13.58
CA CYS A 72 -12.24 -1.08 12.33
C CYS A 72 -13.68 -0.58 12.21
N GLN A 73 -13.85 0.72 11.93
CA GLN A 73 -15.18 1.34 11.80
C GLN A 73 -15.97 0.83 10.60
N HIS A 74 -15.30 0.30 9.57
CA HIS A 74 -15.97 -0.25 8.41
C HIS A 74 -16.46 -1.67 8.69
N CYS A 75 -15.54 -2.60 8.99
CA CYS A 75 -15.86 -4.02 9.11
C CYS A 75 -16.33 -4.44 10.51
N GLY A 76 -15.94 -3.73 11.57
CA GLY A 76 -16.25 -4.07 12.96
C GLY A 76 -15.59 -5.36 13.49
N LYS A 77 -14.87 -6.11 12.65
CA LYS A 77 -14.38 -7.47 12.97
C LYS A 77 -12.93 -7.53 13.45
N SER A 78 -12.08 -6.63 12.97
CA SER A 78 -10.63 -6.65 13.21
C SER A 78 -10.14 -5.32 13.74
N GLY A 79 -9.01 -5.37 14.45
CA GLY A 79 -8.36 -4.16 14.95
C GLY A 79 -8.06 -3.16 13.84
N LYS A 80 -8.26 -1.88 14.14
CA LYS A 80 -8.03 -0.75 13.23
C LYS A 80 -6.51 -0.54 13.05
N THR A 81 -5.91 -1.40 12.23
CA THR A 81 -4.49 -1.29 11.82
C THR A 81 -4.38 -0.72 10.42
N VAL A 82 -3.25 -0.11 10.07
CA VAL A 82 -2.98 0.38 8.70
C VAL A 82 -3.05 -0.77 7.72
N ASP A 83 -2.40 -1.88 8.04
CA ASP A 83 -2.43 -3.09 7.23
C ASP A 83 -3.88 -3.57 7.02
N HIS A 84 -4.68 -3.65 8.09
CA HIS A 84 -6.09 -3.98 7.92
C HIS A 84 -6.84 -2.97 7.03
N LEU A 85 -6.73 -1.67 7.27
CA LEU A 85 -7.45 -0.66 6.49
C LEU A 85 -7.01 -0.63 5.02
N ALA A 86 -5.72 -0.82 4.75
CA ALA A 86 -5.14 -0.72 3.42
C ALA A 86 -5.33 -2.00 2.59
N THR A 87 -5.21 -3.18 3.21
CA THR A 87 -5.08 -4.45 2.47
C THR A 87 -6.06 -5.54 2.90
N ARG A 88 -6.71 -5.44 4.07
CA ARG A 88 -7.54 -6.56 4.60
C ARG A 88 -8.98 -6.21 4.92
N CYS A 89 -9.38 -4.95 4.85
CA CYS A 89 -10.73 -4.53 5.18
C CYS A 89 -11.65 -4.74 3.98
N GLU A 90 -12.38 -5.85 3.95
CA GLU A 90 -13.30 -6.22 2.86
C GLU A 90 -14.24 -5.08 2.46
N LYS A 91 -14.84 -4.39 3.44
CA LYS A 91 -15.75 -3.27 3.16
C LYS A 91 -15.04 -2.05 2.56
N MET A 92 -13.82 -1.77 3.00
CA MET A 92 -13.02 -0.64 2.48
C MET A 92 -12.48 -0.95 1.08
N LEU A 93 -12.04 -2.20 0.85
CA LEU A 93 -11.61 -2.69 -0.45
C LEU A 93 -12.77 -2.75 -1.46
N GLY A 94 -13.91 -3.33 -1.06
CA GLY A 94 -15.05 -3.48 -1.95
C GLY A 94 -15.67 -2.13 -2.35
N HIS A 95 -15.82 -1.21 -1.40
CA HIS A 95 -16.53 0.04 -1.63
C HIS A 95 -15.58 1.21 -1.95
N ASP A 96 -14.72 1.60 -1.01
CA ASP A 96 -13.95 2.85 -1.11
C ASP A 96 -12.76 2.72 -2.07
N TYR A 97 -12.12 1.55 -2.13
CA TYR A 97 -11.05 1.31 -3.10
C TYR A 97 -11.60 1.20 -4.52
N THR A 98 -12.61 0.36 -4.78
CA THR A 98 -13.26 0.27 -6.09
C THR A 98 -13.81 1.62 -6.56
N ARG A 99 -14.42 2.41 -5.67
CA ARG A 99 -14.92 3.76 -6.02
C ARG A 99 -13.78 4.66 -6.49
N ARG A 100 -12.68 4.73 -5.73
CA ARG A 100 -11.51 5.54 -6.12
C ARG A 100 -10.88 5.04 -7.41
N HIS A 101 -10.76 3.73 -7.58
CA HIS A 101 -10.26 3.12 -8.82
C HIS A 101 -11.11 3.55 -10.02
N ASN A 102 -12.43 3.41 -9.92
CA ASN A 102 -13.36 3.79 -10.98
C ASN A 102 -13.37 5.31 -11.24
N GLU A 103 -13.13 6.13 -10.22
CA GLU A 103 -12.99 7.58 -10.36
C GLU A 103 -11.71 7.97 -11.11
N VAL A 104 -10.59 7.29 -10.84
CA VAL A 104 -9.34 7.45 -11.61
C VAL A 104 -9.55 7.01 -13.06
N VAL A 105 -10.18 5.85 -13.29
CA VAL A 105 -10.51 5.37 -14.65
C VAL A 105 -11.37 6.39 -15.39
N ARG A 106 -12.38 6.99 -14.73
CA ARG A 106 -13.23 8.02 -15.32
C ARG A 106 -12.44 9.26 -15.75
N CYS A 107 -11.49 9.70 -14.92
CA CYS A 107 -10.58 10.81 -15.25
C CYS A 107 -9.69 10.49 -16.45
N LEU A 108 -9.06 9.31 -16.45
CA LEU A 108 -8.21 8.85 -17.55
C LEU A 108 -8.99 8.71 -18.85
N HIS A 109 -10.18 8.11 -18.78
CA HIS A 109 -11.07 7.95 -19.93
C HIS A 109 -11.41 9.31 -20.54
N LEU A 110 -11.81 10.30 -19.72
CA LEU A 110 -12.12 11.64 -20.21
C LEU A 110 -10.91 12.34 -20.85
N LEU A 111 -9.73 12.21 -20.25
CA LEU A 111 -8.49 12.78 -20.78
C LEU A 111 -8.16 12.21 -22.17
N LEU A 112 -8.30 10.89 -22.35
CA LEU A 112 -8.05 10.23 -23.63
C LEU A 112 -9.07 10.68 -24.68
N LEU A 113 -10.36 10.76 -24.34
CA LEU A 113 -11.38 11.25 -25.27
C LEU A 113 -11.06 12.66 -25.77
N ASN A 114 -10.66 13.56 -24.87
CA ASN A 114 -10.28 14.93 -25.24
C ASN A 114 -9.03 14.95 -26.14
N ARG A 115 -8.03 14.10 -25.86
CA ARG A 115 -6.80 14.02 -26.64
C ARG A 115 -7.02 13.53 -28.07
N TYR A 116 -7.87 12.52 -28.23
CA TYR A 116 -8.18 11.90 -29.53
C TYR A 116 -9.43 12.49 -30.19
N LYS A 117 -9.90 13.65 -29.72
CA LYS A 117 -11.02 14.42 -30.29
C LYS A 117 -12.34 13.63 -30.39
N PHE A 118 -12.58 12.72 -29.45
CA PHE A 118 -13.89 12.09 -29.29
C PHE A 118 -14.91 13.09 -28.76
N LYS A 119 -16.21 12.80 -29.00
CA LYS A 119 -17.29 13.52 -28.33
C LYS A 119 -17.24 13.19 -26.83
N SER A 120 -17.06 14.21 -26.00
CA SER A 120 -16.89 14.05 -24.55
C SER A 120 -17.70 15.06 -23.76
N SER A 121 -17.92 14.77 -22.48
CA SER A 121 -18.56 15.70 -21.55
C SER A 121 -17.57 16.74 -21.04
N LYS A 122 -18.00 18.01 -20.88
CA LYS A 122 -17.14 19.07 -20.33
C LYS A 122 -16.84 18.92 -18.84
N ARG A 123 -17.62 18.13 -18.11
CA ARG A 123 -17.50 17.98 -16.65
C ARG A 123 -17.36 16.51 -16.28
N ILE A 124 -16.40 16.20 -15.40
CA ILE A 124 -16.13 14.84 -14.93
C ILE A 124 -17.33 14.19 -14.21
N ARG A 125 -18.17 14.99 -13.54
CA ARG A 125 -19.35 14.50 -12.79
C ARG A 125 -20.43 13.92 -13.70
N SER A 126 -20.53 14.40 -14.94
CA SER A 126 -21.49 13.93 -15.94
C SER A 126 -20.87 12.94 -16.93
N HIS A 127 -19.59 12.59 -16.76
CA HIS A 127 -18.89 11.69 -17.66
C HIS A 127 -19.19 10.24 -17.31
N SER A 128 -19.71 9.49 -18.28
CA SER A 128 -19.87 8.04 -18.17
C SER A 128 -18.73 7.34 -18.91
N VAL A 129 -18.21 6.26 -18.33
CA VAL A 129 -17.19 5.43 -18.98
C VAL A 129 -17.90 4.46 -19.91
N GLN A 130 -17.47 4.42 -21.17
CA GLN A 130 -17.99 3.49 -22.18
C GLN A 130 -16.95 2.40 -22.41
N GLU A 131 -17.39 1.16 -22.60
CA GLU A 131 -16.48 0.00 -22.70
C GLU A 131 -15.63 0.06 -23.97
N ILE A 132 -16.22 0.43 -25.11
CA ILE A 132 -15.53 0.54 -26.39
C ILE A 132 -15.99 1.82 -27.08
N LEU A 133 -15.03 2.62 -27.52
CA LEU A 133 -15.23 3.80 -28.35
C LEU A 133 -14.16 3.84 -29.43
N ASP A 134 -14.59 3.94 -30.68
CA ASP A 134 -13.70 4.09 -31.82
C ASP A 134 -14.01 5.34 -32.64
N ASN A 135 -12.98 5.87 -33.27
CA ASN A 135 -13.06 6.87 -34.33
C ASN A 135 -11.94 6.61 -35.35
N GLU A 136 -11.81 7.49 -36.35
CA GLU A 136 -10.79 7.35 -37.40
C GLU A 136 -9.34 7.33 -36.89
N TYR A 137 -9.08 7.82 -35.66
CA TYR A 137 -7.74 8.02 -35.12
C TYR A 137 -7.35 7.03 -34.03
N ALA A 138 -8.31 6.52 -33.26
CA ALA A 138 -8.06 5.68 -32.11
C ALA A 138 -9.27 4.83 -31.72
N GLU A 139 -9.00 3.74 -31.02
CA GLU A 139 -9.98 2.93 -30.32
C GLU A 139 -9.61 2.88 -28.84
N ILE A 140 -10.52 3.31 -27.98
CA ILE A 140 -10.38 3.29 -26.52
C ILE A 140 -11.24 2.13 -26.01
N ARG A 141 -10.58 1.17 -25.36
CA ARG A 141 -11.24 0.03 -24.72
C ARG A 141 -11.00 0.05 -23.21
N VAL A 142 -12.07 -0.08 -22.44
CA VAL A 142 -12.06 -0.21 -20.97
C VAL A 142 -12.48 -1.64 -20.61
N ASP A 143 -11.93 -2.18 -19.51
CA ASP A 143 -12.24 -3.52 -18.98
C ASP A 143 -12.12 -4.68 -19.99
N THR A 144 -11.31 -4.49 -21.04
CA THR A 144 -11.08 -5.52 -22.06
C THR A 144 -9.96 -6.46 -21.64
N ARG A 145 -10.25 -7.77 -21.65
CA ARG A 145 -9.24 -8.80 -21.38
C ARG A 145 -8.26 -8.91 -22.56
N ILE A 146 -7.00 -8.56 -22.32
CA ILE A 146 -5.92 -8.81 -23.26
C ILE A 146 -5.43 -10.24 -23.06
N LYS A 147 -5.59 -11.08 -24.09
CA LYS A 147 -5.01 -12.44 -24.07
C LYS A 147 -3.48 -12.30 -24.11
N THR A 148 -2.81 -12.87 -23.13
CA THR A 148 -1.35 -12.98 -23.10
C THR A 148 -0.97 -14.46 -23.09
N ASP A 149 0.15 -14.81 -23.72
CA ASP A 149 0.63 -16.20 -23.78
C ASP A 149 1.07 -16.74 -22.41
N VAL A 150 1.34 -15.82 -21.48
CA VAL A 150 1.76 -16.13 -20.11
C VAL A 150 0.54 -16.25 -19.20
N LYS A 151 0.22 -17.48 -18.78
CA LYS A 151 -0.81 -17.72 -17.75
C LYS A 151 -0.23 -17.49 -16.36
N ILE A 152 -0.57 -16.36 -15.74
CA ILE A 152 -0.27 -16.09 -14.32
C ILE A 152 -1.26 -16.90 -13.47
N ARG A 153 -0.77 -17.80 -12.62
CA ARG A 153 -1.58 -18.72 -11.78
C ARG A 153 -2.13 -18.08 -10.49
N ASN A 154 -2.44 -16.78 -10.53
CA ASN A 154 -2.93 -15.92 -9.43
C ASN A 154 -1.83 -15.09 -8.73
N ASN A 155 -2.29 -13.98 -8.14
CA ASN A 155 -1.59 -13.09 -7.21
C ASN A 155 -2.09 -13.38 -5.79
#